data_AF-A0A0K1NMS4-F1
#
_entry.id   AF-A0A0K1NMS4-F1
#
_cell.length_a   1.000
_cell.length_b   1.000
_cell.length_c   1.000
_cell.angle_alpha   90.00
_cell.angle_beta   90.00
_cell.angle_gamma   90.00
#
_symmetry.space_group_name_H-M   'P 1'
#
loop_
_entity.id
_entity.type
_entity.pdbx_description
1 polymer ?
#
loop_
_entity_poly.entity_id
_entity_poly.type
_entity_poly.pdbx_seq_one_letter_code
_entity_poly.pdbx_strand_id
1 'polypeptide(L)'
;MQDKQLRYPFEEKFKEDLTTYLQGKKLVDMILPDTTDIEEKWLGIAETYLPDGMREFAAYPTVSLGWMMYVGMAIAKYWDEDWELYNKVENLYTYLRDRIDYDHMDDYICEKVLLLSTDEHNELASVVGECAARTNSLLRHLPIAPSSSDAFHAYVAALHQLYFMGAALQLRRMGYHMTKI
;
A
#
# COMPACT_ATOMS: atom_id res chain seq x y z
N MET A 1 24.45 -15.62 0.29
CA MET A 1 23.88 -15.17 -0.98
C MET A 1 22.37 -15.15 -0.82
N GLN A 2 21.77 -14.00 -0.55
CA GLN A 2 20.35 -13.68 -0.75
C GLN A 2 20.09 -12.37 -0.02
N ASP A 3 20.26 -11.28 -0.76
CA ASP A 3 19.44 -10.10 -0.54
C ASP A 3 19.42 -9.34 -1.87
N LYS A 4 18.75 -9.95 -2.85
CA LYS A 4 18.43 -9.25 -4.08
C LYS A 4 17.15 -8.48 -3.75
N GLN A 5 17.29 -7.43 -2.94
CA GLN A 5 16.22 -6.49 -2.66
C GLN A 5 15.64 -6.10 -4.02
N LEU A 6 14.38 -6.47 -4.23
CA LEU A 6 13.74 -6.36 -5.54
C LEU A 6 13.60 -4.88 -5.85
N ARG A 7 14.58 -4.34 -6.59
CA ARG A 7 14.66 -2.91 -6.84
C ARG A 7 13.90 -2.60 -8.11
N TYR A 8 12.75 -1.95 -7.96
CA TYR A 8 11.97 -1.55 -9.13
C TYR A 8 12.51 -0.25 -9.72
N PRO A 9 12.51 -0.09 -11.06
CA PRO A 9 12.77 1.19 -11.70
C PRO A 9 11.83 2.28 -11.16
N PHE A 10 12.36 3.48 -10.95
CA PHE A 10 11.61 4.67 -10.50
C PHE A 10 11.01 4.61 -9.08
N GLU A 11 11.19 3.51 -8.36
CA GLU A 11 10.63 3.28 -7.03
C GLU A 11 10.95 4.40 -6.02
N GLU A 12 12.21 4.85 -5.98
CA GLU A 12 12.63 5.93 -5.09
C GLU A 12 11.85 7.23 -5.32
N LYS A 13 11.40 7.51 -6.56
CA LYS A 13 10.60 8.72 -6.82
C LYS A 13 9.23 8.66 -6.14
N PHE A 14 8.59 7.49 -6.17
CA PHE A 14 7.31 7.29 -5.48
C PHE A 14 7.51 7.34 -3.96
N LYS A 15 8.57 6.68 -3.47
CA LYS A 15 8.93 6.69 -2.06
C LYS A 15 9.15 8.11 -1.53
N GLU A 16 10.00 8.90 -2.20
CA GLU A 16 10.32 10.28 -1.82
C GLU A 16 9.08 11.17 -1.78
N ASP A 17 8.23 11.10 -2.81
CA ASP A 17 7.01 11.93 -2.89
C ASP A 17 6.00 11.58 -1.80
N LEU A 18 5.67 10.29 -1.64
CA LEU A 18 4.72 9.82 -0.64
C LEU A 18 5.24 10.09 0.77
N THR A 19 6.52 9.81 1.04
CA THR A 19 7.15 10.08 2.34
C THR A 19 7.05 11.57 2.67
N THR A 20 7.42 12.44 1.74
CA THR A 20 7.40 13.90 1.93
C THR A 20 5.98 14.38 2.25
N TYR A 21 4.98 13.92 1.50
CA TYR A 21 3.59 14.27 1.73
C TYR A 21 3.09 13.81 3.11
N LEU A 22 3.27 12.53 3.44
CA LEU A 22 2.77 11.94 4.67
C LEU A 22 3.47 12.49 5.92
N GLN A 23 4.78 12.73 5.86
CA GLN A 23 5.54 13.38 6.93
C GLN A 23 5.10 14.84 7.12
N GLY A 24 4.86 15.57 6.02
CA GLY A 24 4.33 16.94 6.07
C GLY A 24 2.96 17.03 6.77
N LYS A 25 2.16 15.96 6.67
CA LYS A 25 0.88 15.80 7.38
C LYS A 25 1.00 15.18 8.77
N LYS A 26 2.22 14.77 9.18
CA LYS A 26 2.50 14.03 10.43
C LYS A 26 1.73 12.71 10.52
N LEU A 27 1.51 12.06 9.37
CA LEU A 27 0.80 10.77 9.24
C LEU A 27 1.75 9.57 9.22
N VAL A 28 3.04 9.80 9.05
CA VAL A 28 4.13 8.82 9.26
C VAL A 28 5.28 9.50 10.00
N ASP A 29 6.16 8.73 10.63
CA ASP A 29 7.33 9.28 11.33
C ASP A 29 8.43 9.74 10.37
N MET A 30 9.35 10.56 10.89
CA MET A 30 10.53 11.02 10.13
C MET A 30 11.44 9.84 9.75
N ILE A 31 11.48 8.81 10.59
CA ILE A 31 12.08 7.52 10.30
C ILE A 31 10.93 6.57 9.99
N LEU A 32 10.95 5.95 8.83
CA LEU A 32 9.93 4.97 8.45
C LEU A 32 10.19 3.64 9.22
N PRO A 33 9.14 2.90 9.56
CA PRO A 33 9.27 1.65 10.32
C PRO A 33 10.04 0.57 9.55
N ASP A 34 10.71 -0.28 10.31
CA ASP A 34 11.13 -1.59 9.82
C ASP A 34 9.89 -2.48 9.75
N THR A 35 9.53 -2.89 8.54
CA THR A 35 8.34 -3.68 8.25
C THR A 35 8.70 -5.03 7.62
N THR A 36 9.85 -5.60 7.99
CA THR A 36 10.38 -6.84 7.37
C THR A 36 9.32 -7.94 7.22
N ASP A 37 8.57 -8.29 8.28
CA ASP A 37 7.52 -9.32 8.23
C ASP A 37 6.40 -9.00 7.22
N ILE A 38 6.01 -7.72 7.14
CA ILE A 38 4.95 -7.22 6.24
C ILE A 38 5.47 -7.23 4.80
N GLU A 39 6.73 -6.84 4.59
CA GLU A 39 7.40 -6.82 3.28
C GLU A 39 7.62 -8.22 2.72
N GLU A 40 7.85 -9.23 3.57
CA GLU A 40 7.94 -10.63 3.13
C GLU A 40 6.66 -11.13 2.45
N LYS A 41 5.50 -10.52 2.73
CA LYS A 41 4.22 -10.84 2.07
C LYS A 41 4.00 -10.12 0.74
N TRP A 42 4.80 -9.10 0.43
CA TRP A 42 4.59 -8.23 -0.72
C TRP A 42 4.44 -9.00 -2.04
N LEU A 43 5.35 -9.93 -2.34
CA LEU A 43 5.36 -10.60 -3.64
C LEU A 43 4.07 -11.39 -3.88
N GLY A 44 3.62 -12.19 -2.92
CA GLY A 44 2.38 -12.96 -3.05
C GLY A 44 1.15 -12.07 -3.16
N ILE A 45 1.11 -10.96 -2.40
CA ILE A 45 0.05 -9.96 -2.49
C ILE A 45 0.03 -9.32 -3.87
N ALA A 46 1.18 -8.83 -4.35
CA ALA A 46 1.31 -8.16 -5.63
C ALA A 46 0.88 -9.07 -6.79
N GLU A 47 1.39 -10.30 -6.84
CA GLU A 47 1.05 -11.27 -7.88
C GLU A 47 -0.45 -11.54 -7.97
N THR A 48 -1.14 -11.58 -6.84
CA THR A 48 -2.58 -11.87 -6.79
C THR A 48 -3.44 -10.63 -7.00
N TYR A 49 -2.93 -9.45 -6.64
CA TYR A 49 -3.58 -8.15 -6.85
C TYR A 49 -3.52 -7.69 -8.31
N LEU A 50 -2.42 -7.97 -9.01
CA LEU A 50 -2.15 -7.45 -10.35
C LEU A 50 -3.29 -7.67 -11.36
N PRO A 51 -3.93 -8.85 -11.45
CA PRO A 51 -5.06 -9.04 -12.37
C PRO A 51 -6.23 -8.08 -12.12
N ASP A 52 -6.59 -7.87 -10.85
CA ASP A 52 -7.69 -6.97 -10.47
C ASP A 52 -7.30 -5.51 -10.67
N GLY A 53 -6.12 -5.11 -10.17
CA GLY A 53 -5.62 -3.74 -10.32
C GLY A 53 -5.43 -3.34 -11.79
N MET A 54 -4.79 -4.17 -12.61
CA MET A 54 -4.59 -3.84 -14.03
C MET A 54 -5.90 -3.71 -14.80
N ARG A 55 -6.93 -4.49 -14.44
CA ARG A 55 -8.26 -4.40 -15.04
C ARG A 55 -8.89 -3.04 -14.76
N GLU A 56 -8.85 -2.59 -13.52
CA GLU A 56 -9.45 -1.31 -13.11
C GLU A 56 -8.61 -0.10 -13.50
N PHE A 57 -7.28 -0.24 -13.57
CA PHE A 57 -6.35 0.87 -13.80
C PHE A 57 -6.67 1.69 -15.06
N ALA A 58 -7.18 1.06 -16.12
CA ALA A 58 -7.50 1.72 -17.38
C ALA A 58 -8.63 2.76 -17.24
N ALA A 59 -9.62 2.50 -16.38
CA ALA A 59 -10.77 3.37 -16.16
C ALA A 59 -10.63 4.21 -14.87
N TYR A 60 -10.07 3.59 -13.82
CA TYR A 60 -10.01 4.14 -12.47
C TYR A 60 -8.60 3.98 -11.86
N PRO A 61 -7.58 4.66 -12.41
CA PRO A 61 -6.19 4.48 -12.00
C PRO A 61 -5.94 4.83 -10.52
N THR A 62 -6.63 5.84 -9.98
CA THR A 62 -6.48 6.23 -8.57
C THR A 62 -7.13 5.24 -7.62
N VAL A 63 -8.25 4.61 -8.00
CA VAL A 63 -8.88 3.55 -7.20
C VAL A 63 -7.96 2.33 -7.17
N SER A 64 -7.51 1.90 -8.35
CA SER A 64 -6.60 0.77 -8.50
C SER A 64 -5.26 0.95 -7.76
N LEU A 65 -4.78 2.18 -7.61
CA LEU A 65 -3.59 2.45 -6.82
C LEU A 65 -3.92 2.53 -5.33
N GLY A 66 -4.98 3.27 -4.96
CA GLY A 66 -5.36 3.51 -3.57
C GLY A 66 -5.66 2.25 -2.78
N TRP A 67 -6.28 1.24 -3.41
CA TRP A 67 -6.59 -0.05 -2.77
C TRP A 67 -5.37 -0.73 -2.19
N MET A 68 -4.21 -0.61 -2.84
CA MET A 68 -2.97 -1.19 -2.33
C MET A 68 -2.53 -0.55 -1.01
N MET A 69 -2.83 0.73 -0.80
CA MET A 69 -2.54 1.41 0.46
C MET A 69 -3.44 0.87 1.59
N TYR A 70 -4.72 0.59 1.32
CA TYR A 70 -5.60 -0.09 2.29
C TYR A 70 -5.15 -1.50 2.60
N VAL A 71 -4.72 -2.27 1.60
CA VAL A 71 -4.14 -3.60 1.82
C VAL A 71 -2.94 -3.50 2.77
N GLY A 72 -2.00 -2.59 2.53
CA GLY A 72 -0.86 -2.37 3.43
C GLY A 72 -1.26 -2.05 4.88
N MET A 73 -2.29 -1.20 5.07
CA MET A 73 -2.84 -0.93 6.40
C MET A 73 -3.44 -2.17 7.05
N ALA A 74 -4.20 -2.98 6.30
CA ALA A 74 -4.79 -4.21 6.81
C ALA A 74 -3.72 -5.23 7.23
N ILE A 75 -2.64 -5.39 6.44
CA ILE A 75 -1.54 -6.30 6.82
C ILE A 75 -0.84 -5.82 8.10
N ALA A 76 -0.58 -4.52 8.24
CA ALA A 76 -0.02 -3.97 9.46
C ALA A 76 -0.92 -4.23 10.68
N LYS A 77 -2.24 -4.10 10.51
CA LYS A 77 -3.21 -4.41 11.56
C LYS A 77 -3.20 -5.90 11.94
N TYR A 78 -3.13 -6.79 10.96
CA TYR A 78 -3.04 -8.23 11.22
C TYR A 78 -1.72 -8.64 11.87
N TRP A 79 -0.63 -7.98 11.51
CA TRP A 79 0.68 -8.16 12.15
C TRP A 79 0.62 -7.77 13.64
N ASP A 80 -0.04 -6.66 13.98
CA ASP A 80 -0.26 -6.22 15.37
C ASP A 80 -1.18 -7.15 16.16
N GLU A 81 -2.23 -7.71 15.54
CA GLU A 81 -3.22 -8.53 16.24
C GLU A 81 -2.76 -9.96 16.56
N ASP A 82 -2.30 -10.71 15.56
CA ASP A 82 -1.84 -12.10 15.74
C ASP A 82 -1.02 -12.55 14.52
N TRP A 83 0.23 -12.11 14.44
CA TRP A 83 1.08 -12.46 13.31
C TRP A 83 1.29 -13.98 13.17
N GLU A 84 1.33 -14.72 14.27
CA GLU A 84 1.46 -16.18 14.23
C GLU A 84 0.30 -16.86 13.49
N LEU A 85 -0.92 -16.34 13.63
CA LEU A 85 -2.08 -16.79 12.89
C LEU A 85 -2.03 -16.30 11.44
N TYR A 86 -1.89 -15.00 11.22
CA TYR A 86 -2.03 -14.39 9.90
C TYR A 86 -0.88 -14.72 8.95
N ASN A 87 0.33 -14.97 9.47
CA ASN A 87 1.46 -15.42 8.67
C ASN A 87 1.22 -16.79 8.02
N LYS A 88 0.33 -17.62 8.59
CA LYS A 88 -0.06 -18.93 8.03
C LYS A 88 -1.12 -18.83 6.92
N VAL A 89 -1.72 -17.66 6.72
CA VAL A 89 -2.66 -17.43 5.62
C VAL A 89 -1.88 -17.44 4.31
N GLU A 90 -2.30 -18.27 3.36
CA GLU A 90 -1.62 -18.48 2.08
C GLU A 90 -1.46 -17.17 1.30
N ASN A 91 -2.52 -16.37 1.23
CA ASN A 91 -2.49 -15.05 0.62
C ASN A 91 -3.42 -14.07 1.34
N LEU A 92 -2.84 -13.05 1.99
CA LEU A 92 -3.61 -12.10 2.78
C LEU A 92 -4.46 -11.15 1.92
N TYR A 93 -4.08 -10.88 0.67
CA TYR A 93 -4.92 -10.11 -0.24
C TYR A 93 -6.16 -10.89 -0.66
N THR A 94 -6.01 -12.16 -1.08
CA THR A 94 -7.16 -13.04 -1.37
C THR A 94 -8.07 -13.15 -0.14
N TYR A 95 -7.47 -13.35 1.04
CA TYR A 95 -8.22 -13.41 2.29
C TYR A 95 -9.05 -12.15 2.56
N LEU A 96 -8.55 -10.96 2.23
CA LEU A 96 -9.29 -9.71 2.34
C LEU A 96 -10.38 -9.60 1.27
N ARG A 97 -10.01 -9.76 0.00
CA ARG A 97 -10.91 -9.60 -1.15
C ARG A 97 -12.10 -10.57 -1.09
N ASP A 98 -11.86 -11.83 -0.74
CA ASP A 98 -12.89 -12.87 -0.73
C ASP A 98 -13.89 -12.73 0.44
N ARG A 99 -13.66 -11.80 1.38
CA ARG A 99 -14.62 -11.45 2.44
C ARG A 99 -15.71 -10.51 1.95
N ILE A 100 -15.47 -9.83 0.83
CA ILE A 100 -16.43 -8.94 0.19
C ILE A 100 -16.25 -9.05 -1.33
N ASP A 101 -15.63 -8.06 -1.97
CA ASP A 101 -15.18 -8.04 -3.35
C ASP A 101 -14.08 -6.96 -3.51
N TYR A 102 -13.61 -6.75 -4.74
CA TYR A 102 -12.61 -5.72 -5.03
C TYR A 102 -13.15 -4.30 -4.85
N ASP A 103 -14.39 -4.04 -5.23
CA ASP A 103 -14.94 -2.68 -5.36
C ASP A 103 -15.28 -2.05 -4.00
N HIS A 104 -15.50 -2.87 -2.96
CA HIS A 104 -15.84 -2.44 -1.61
C HIS A 104 -14.76 -2.79 -0.57
N MET A 105 -13.53 -3.06 -1.03
CA MET A 105 -12.45 -3.54 -0.16
C MET A 105 -11.99 -2.47 0.84
N ASP A 106 -12.01 -1.19 0.46
CA ASP A 106 -11.70 -0.08 1.35
C ASP A 106 -12.71 0.06 2.49
N ASP A 107 -14.01 0.02 2.19
CA ASP A 107 -15.08 0.05 3.18
C ASP A 107 -14.91 -1.08 4.19
N TYR A 108 -14.67 -2.31 3.69
CA TYR A 108 -14.44 -3.46 4.55
C TYR A 108 -13.18 -3.32 5.42
N ILE A 109 -12.06 -2.89 4.84
CA ILE A 109 -10.82 -2.71 5.58
C ILE A 109 -11.02 -1.64 6.67
N CYS A 110 -11.57 -0.48 6.32
CA CYS A 110 -11.79 0.61 7.27
C CYS A 110 -12.73 0.19 8.41
N GLU A 111 -13.87 -0.40 8.11
CA GLU A 111 -14.89 -0.68 9.13
C GLU A 111 -14.65 -1.96 9.92
N LYS A 112 -14.17 -3.03 9.27
CA LYS A 112 -14.13 -4.38 9.87
C LYS A 112 -12.75 -4.80 10.30
N VAL A 113 -11.70 -4.29 9.66
CA VAL A 113 -10.30 -4.63 9.99
C VAL A 113 -9.69 -3.55 10.88
N LEU A 114 -9.75 -2.30 10.44
CA LEU A 114 -9.18 -1.16 11.16
C LEU A 114 -10.11 -0.61 12.25
N LEU A 115 -11.40 -1.02 12.24
CA LEU A 115 -12.43 -0.65 13.22
C LEU A 115 -12.61 0.88 13.34
N LEU A 116 -12.54 1.58 12.21
CA LEU A 116 -12.64 3.04 12.16
C LEU A 116 -14.08 3.51 12.33
N SER A 117 -14.23 4.65 12.98
CA SER A 117 -15.46 5.44 12.90
C SER A 117 -15.66 6.04 11.49
N THR A 118 -16.87 6.49 11.19
CA THR A 118 -17.18 7.14 9.91
C THR A 118 -16.31 8.38 9.66
N ASP A 119 -16.02 9.17 10.69
CA ASP A 119 -15.19 10.36 10.57
C ASP A 119 -13.74 9.99 10.25
N GLU A 120 -13.17 9.01 10.96
CA GLU A 120 -11.82 8.52 10.69
C GLU A 120 -11.69 7.87 9.31
N HIS A 121 -12.73 7.17 8.87
CA HIS A 121 -12.77 6.60 7.54
C HIS A 121 -12.72 7.71 6.48
N ASN A 122 -13.56 8.75 6.59
CA ASN A 122 -13.55 9.87 5.65
C ASN A 122 -12.19 10.59 5.60
N GLU A 123 -11.56 10.81 6.76
CA GLU A 123 -10.22 11.38 6.84
C GLU A 123 -9.18 10.50 6.14
N LEU A 124 -9.24 9.18 6.38
CA LEU A 124 -8.31 8.22 5.78
C LEU A 124 -8.50 8.13 4.26
N ALA A 125 -9.75 8.10 3.79
CA ALA A 125 -10.07 8.09 2.36
C ALA A 125 -9.52 9.33 1.63
N SER A 126 -9.59 10.51 2.27
CA SER A 126 -8.98 11.72 1.72
C SER A 126 -7.45 11.59 1.60
N VAL A 127 -6.79 10.97 2.57
CA VAL A 127 -5.33 10.76 2.53
C VAL A 127 -4.95 9.76 1.44
N VAL A 128 -5.64 8.62 1.37
CA VAL A 128 -5.36 7.57 0.38
C VAL A 128 -5.64 8.09 -1.04
N GLY A 129 -6.74 8.82 -1.23
CA GLY A 129 -7.07 9.44 -2.51
C GLY A 129 -5.99 10.40 -3.00
N GLU A 130 -5.44 11.24 -2.12
CA GLU A 130 -4.32 12.13 -2.46
C GLU A 130 -3.05 11.34 -2.78
N CYS A 131 -2.66 10.34 -1.96
CA CYS A 131 -1.50 9.49 -2.23
C CYS A 131 -1.61 8.78 -3.59
N ALA A 132 -2.79 8.25 -3.93
CA ALA A 132 -3.05 7.60 -5.19
C ALA A 132 -3.01 8.58 -6.37
N ALA A 133 -3.60 9.78 -6.22
CA ALA A 133 -3.59 10.82 -7.24
C ALA A 133 -2.17 11.30 -7.55
N ARG A 134 -1.35 11.52 -6.51
CA ARG A 134 0.07 11.89 -6.64
C ARG A 134 0.89 10.82 -7.33
N THR A 135 0.73 9.56 -6.89
CA THR A 135 1.39 8.41 -7.50
C THR A 135 1.02 8.25 -8.97
N ASN A 136 -0.27 8.34 -9.30
CA ASN A 136 -0.75 8.29 -10.69
C ASN A 136 -0.17 9.44 -11.52
N SER A 137 -0.14 10.66 -10.97
CA SER A 137 0.45 11.82 -11.63
C SER A 137 1.93 11.56 -11.95
N LEU A 138 2.72 11.09 -10.99
CA LEU A 138 4.12 10.74 -11.21
C LEU A 138 4.28 9.67 -12.29
N LEU A 139 3.50 8.59 -12.21
CA LEU A 139 3.54 7.48 -13.15
C LEU A 139 3.29 7.95 -14.60
N ARG A 140 2.31 8.84 -14.80
CA ARG A 140 1.97 9.40 -16.13
C ARG A 140 3.03 10.35 -16.71
N HIS A 141 3.90 10.91 -15.87
CA HIS A 141 4.96 11.83 -16.29
C HIS A 141 6.35 11.17 -16.34
N LEU A 142 6.44 9.86 -16.09
CA LEU A 142 7.69 9.14 -16.30
C LEU A 142 8.06 9.12 -17.79
N PRO A 143 9.35 9.24 -18.13
CA PRO A 143 9.84 9.19 -19.51
C PRO A 143 9.90 7.74 -20.01
N ILE A 144 8.77 7.04 -20.01
CA ILE A 144 8.64 5.62 -20.35
C ILE A 144 7.62 5.43 -21.48
N ALA A 145 7.87 4.45 -22.34
CA ALA A 145 6.94 4.12 -23.41
C ALA A 145 5.67 3.47 -22.82
N PRO A 146 4.45 3.87 -23.24
CA PRO A 146 3.22 3.18 -22.86
C PRO A 146 3.29 1.69 -23.25
N SER A 147 2.63 0.84 -22.47
CA SER A 147 2.54 -0.62 -22.74
C SER A 147 3.89 -1.33 -22.88
N SER A 148 4.93 -0.82 -22.24
CA SER A 148 6.28 -1.43 -22.19
C SER A 148 6.50 -2.20 -20.89
N SER A 149 7.55 -3.04 -20.87
CA SER A 149 8.03 -3.70 -19.65
C SER A 149 8.36 -2.68 -18.55
N ASP A 150 8.94 -1.54 -18.92
CA ASP A 150 9.26 -0.46 -17.98
C ASP A 150 7.99 0.18 -17.39
N ALA A 151 6.92 0.29 -18.17
CA ALA A 151 5.63 0.77 -17.66
C ALA A 151 4.99 -0.21 -16.68
N PHE A 152 5.09 -1.51 -16.96
CA PHE A 152 4.65 -2.53 -16.01
C PHE A 152 5.46 -2.48 -14.71
N HIS A 153 6.79 -2.44 -14.80
CA HIS A 153 7.64 -2.35 -13.61
C HIS A 153 7.42 -1.06 -12.81
N ALA A 154 7.19 0.07 -13.47
CA ALA A 154 6.86 1.33 -12.80
C ALA A 154 5.51 1.27 -12.08
N TYR A 155 4.53 0.57 -12.65
CA TYR A 155 3.25 0.32 -11.99
C TYR A 155 3.41 -0.56 -10.75
N VAL A 156 4.19 -1.65 -10.84
CA VAL A 156 4.49 -2.49 -9.67
C VAL A 156 5.26 -1.71 -8.59
N ALA A 157 6.21 -0.86 -8.98
CA ALA A 157 6.93 0.02 -8.06
C ALA A 157 5.99 0.98 -7.32
N ALA A 158 5.03 1.57 -8.03
CA ALA A 158 4.02 2.46 -7.48
C ALA A 158 3.13 1.72 -6.46
N LEU A 159 2.65 0.52 -6.81
CA LEU A 159 1.89 -0.32 -5.89
C LEU A 159 2.70 -0.68 -4.64
N HIS A 160 3.97 -1.04 -4.79
CA HIS A 160 4.84 -1.40 -3.68
C HIS A 160 4.97 -0.25 -2.68
N GLN A 161 5.23 0.96 -3.17
CA GLN A 161 5.35 2.12 -2.29
C GLN A 161 4.02 2.51 -1.64
N LEU A 162 2.88 2.30 -2.31
CA LEU A 162 1.57 2.50 -1.68
C LEU A 162 1.29 1.46 -0.59
N TYR A 163 1.63 0.19 -0.82
CA TYR A 163 1.56 -0.88 0.17
C TYR A 163 2.38 -0.55 1.43
N PHE A 164 3.67 -0.26 1.23
CA PHE A 164 4.58 0.08 2.31
C PHE A 164 4.12 1.33 3.09
N MET A 165 3.71 2.39 2.39
CA MET A 165 3.23 3.61 3.06
C MET A 165 1.90 3.41 3.78
N GLY A 166 1.04 2.52 3.30
CA GLY A 166 -0.15 2.07 4.01
C GLY A 166 0.22 1.40 5.33
N ALA A 167 1.14 0.45 5.29
CA ALA A 167 1.62 -0.23 6.49
C ALA A 167 2.25 0.77 7.50
N ALA A 168 3.13 1.66 7.02
CA ALA A 168 3.78 2.67 7.85
C ALA A 168 2.79 3.64 8.51
N LEU A 169 1.77 4.08 7.76
CA LEU A 169 0.70 4.94 8.27
C LEU A 169 -0.08 4.23 9.37
N GLN A 170 -0.47 2.97 9.15
CA GLN A 170 -1.25 2.23 10.15
C GLN A 170 -0.44 1.89 11.40
N LEU A 171 0.84 1.51 11.26
CA LEU A 171 1.73 1.29 12.40
C LEU A 171 1.81 2.53 13.29
N ARG A 172 1.99 3.72 12.69
CA ARG A 172 1.97 4.97 13.45
C ARG A 172 0.62 5.21 14.14
N ARG A 173 -0.51 4.94 13.46
CA ARG A 173 -1.86 5.07 14.05
C ARG A 173 -2.05 4.16 15.26
N MET A 174 -1.43 2.98 15.27
CA MET A 174 -1.46 2.02 16.38
C MET A 174 -0.44 2.34 17.49
N GLY A 175 0.36 3.41 17.36
CA GLY A 175 1.29 3.87 18.38
C GLY A 175 2.73 3.38 18.23
N TYR A 176 3.06 2.71 17.12
CA TYR A 176 4.44 2.38 16.81
C TYR A 176 5.18 3.62 16.34
N HIS A 177 6.16 4.07 17.15
CA HIS A 177 6.94 5.28 16.86
C HIS A 177 8.40 4.95 16.62
N MET A 178 8.94 5.46 15.51
CA MET A 178 10.35 5.31 15.18
C MET A 178 11.11 6.60 15.47
N THR A 179 11.92 6.56 16.53
CA THR A 179 12.82 7.66 16.91
C THR A 179 14.27 7.29 16.65
N LYS A 180 15.12 8.27 16.35
CA LYS A 180 16.58 8.06 16.35
C LYS A 180 16.99 7.61 17.75
N ILE A 181 17.72 6.49 17.84
CA ILE A 181 18.42 6.05 19.06
C ILE A 181 19.51 7.07 19.38
#